data_AF-A0A1Q9BT10-F1
#
_entry.id   AF-A0A1Q9BT10-F1
#
_cell.length_a   1.000
_cell.length_b   1.000
_cell.length_c   1.000
_cell.angle_alpha   90.00
_cell.angle_beta   90.00
_cell.angle_gamma   90.00
#
_symmetry.space_group_name_H-M   'P 1'
#
loop_
_entity.id
_entity.type
_entity.pdbx_description
1 polymer ?
#
loop_
_entity_poly.entity_id
_entity_poly.type
_entity_poly.pdbx_seq_one_letter_code
_entity_poly.pdbx_strand_id
1 'polypeptide(L)'
;MCSFLVSSWLLSNLTYVNFFMRPRGPDLTTRAELHNFTFVHNLLHMTGERVPQPFVSSEGDVVALYNGEIYNFRDLVPTARSDGEVLLPLYAEKGSAFVRSLDGEFALAVLDFRRDRAVLSTDIFSTKPLWYSTYKGLHFASYRSALLRLGLPQGEVAMVDPNSILVFDLKSPQKPLIQRHAMHEFDLRQFKQDSRDFQLAFEKAVRKRVQYAIHPMFIGLSSGYDSGAIHVALVNDQIGHFAYTVYSTEDMDILKERIGWAGNWTETNVIES
;
A
#
# COMPACT_ATOMS: atom_id res chain seq x y z
N MET A 1 -6.24 -5.00 -3.32
CA MET A 1 -5.60 -3.99 -2.45
C MET A 1 -6.55 -2.83 -2.28
N CYS A 2 -6.72 -2.32 -1.07
CA CYS A 2 -7.67 -1.29 -0.64
C CYS A 2 -7.76 -0.03 -1.53
N SER A 3 -8.75 0.80 -1.25
CA SER A 3 -8.83 2.17 -1.78
C SER A 3 -9.27 3.15 -0.70
N PHE A 4 -8.89 4.41 -0.83
CA PHE A 4 -9.41 5.45 0.05
C PHE A 4 -9.54 6.79 -0.66
N LEU A 5 -10.40 7.65 -0.10
CA LEU A 5 -10.65 9.02 -0.50
C LEU A 5 -10.78 9.87 0.76
N VAL A 6 -10.11 11.02 0.77
CA VAL A 6 -10.28 12.06 1.77
C VAL A 6 -10.52 13.38 1.05
N SER A 7 -11.46 14.16 1.55
CA SER A 7 -11.86 15.42 0.94
C SER A 7 -12.31 16.41 2.01
N SER A 8 -11.82 17.65 1.94
CA SER A 8 -12.36 18.76 2.74
C SER A 8 -13.69 19.32 2.21
N TRP A 9 -14.26 18.73 1.16
CA TRP A 9 -15.61 19.06 0.70
C TRP A 9 -16.63 18.11 1.33
N LEU A 10 -17.83 18.62 1.58
CA LEU A 10 -18.99 17.77 1.84
C LEU A 10 -19.39 17.07 0.54
N LEU A 11 -19.36 15.74 0.54
CA LEU A 11 -19.52 14.94 -0.68
C LEU A 11 -20.98 14.56 -0.93
N SER A 12 -21.71 15.36 -1.71
CA SER A 12 -23.10 15.05 -2.09
C SER A 12 -23.21 13.87 -3.07
N ASN A 13 -22.18 13.60 -3.88
CA ASN A 13 -22.15 12.53 -4.87
C ASN A 13 -21.29 11.31 -4.44
N LEU A 14 -21.08 11.13 -3.13
CA LEU A 14 -20.14 10.13 -2.60
C LEU A 14 -20.42 8.70 -3.07
N THR A 15 -21.69 8.31 -3.17
CA THR A 15 -22.09 6.98 -3.66
C THR A 15 -21.56 6.73 -5.08
N TYR A 16 -21.64 7.72 -5.96
CA TYR A 16 -21.16 7.62 -7.33
C TYR A 16 -19.64 7.53 -7.39
N VAL A 17 -18.93 8.35 -6.60
CA VAL A 17 -17.46 8.31 -6.57
C VAL A 17 -16.97 6.97 -6.00
N ASN A 18 -17.59 6.49 -4.92
CA ASN A 18 -17.20 5.25 -4.27
C ASN A 18 -17.46 4.01 -5.12
N PHE A 19 -18.48 4.02 -5.99
CA PHE A 19 -18.76 2.92 -6.91
C PHE A 19 -17.52 2.44 -7.68
N PHE A 20 -16.66 3.38 -8.13
CA PHE A 20 -15.44 3.06 -8.89
C PHE A 20 -14.24 2.69 -8.01
N MET A 21 -14.28 3.01 -6.71
CA MET A 21 -13.20 2.72 -5.78
C MET A 21 -13.41 1.38 -5.06
N ARG A 22 -14.67 0.99 -4.82
CA ARG A 22 -15.05 -0.20 -4.07
C ARG A 22 -14.46 -1.52 -4.60
N PRO A 23 -14.34 -1.76 -5.93
CA PRO A 23 -13.80 -3.03 -6.43
C PRO A 23 -12.39 -3.39 -5.93
N ARG A 24 -11.60 -2.39 -5.49
CA ARG A 24 -10.29 -2.59 -4.87
C ARG A 24 -10.35 -3.19 -3.46
N GLY A 25 -11.41 -2.88 -2.72
CA GLY A 25 -11.64 -3.27 -1.34
C GLY A 25 -13.09 -3.71 -1.12
N PRO A 26 -13.48 -4.90 -1.61
CA PRO A 26 -14.86 -5.35 -1.58
C PRO A 26 -15.37 -5.72 -0.19
N ASP A 27 -14.48 -5.98 0.77
CA ASP A 27 -14.84 -6.61 2.03
C ASP A 27 -15.57 -5.65 2.95
N LEU A 28 -15.07 -4.42 3.12
CA LEU A 28 -15.70 -3.39 3.96
C LEU A 28 -15.60 -2.03 3.29
N THR A 29 -16.71 -1.30 3.26
CA THR A 29 -16.69 0.15 3.05
C THR A 29 -16.99 0.85 4.36
N THR A 30 -16.16 1.82 4.72
CA THR A 30 -16.36 2.71 5.86
C THR A 30 -16.38 4.16 5.42
N ARG A 31 -17.12 4.96 6.18
CA ARG A 31 -17.20 6.41 6.00
C ARG A 31 -17.11 7.06 7.37
N ALA A 32 -16.36 8.16 7.46
CA ALA A 32 -16.35 9.03 8.61
C ALA A 32 -16.39 10.49 8.16
N GLU A 33 -16.95 11.35 9.00
CA GLU A 33 -16.90 12.80 8.86
C GLU A 33 -16.32 13.39 10.15
N LEU A 34 -15.14 14.00 10.06
CA LEU A 34 -14.42 14.55 11.20
C LEU A 34 -13.75 15.86 10.76
N HIS A 35 -13.86 16.92 11.57
CA HIS A 35 -13.18 18.21 11.33
C HIS A 35 -13.40 18.80 9.92
N ASN A 36 -14.61 18.68 9.37
CA ASN A 36 -14.99 19.08 8.00
C ASN A 36 -14.30 18.30 6.87
N PHE A 37 -13.72 17.14 7.19
CA PHE A 37 -13.22 16.19 6.20
C PHE A 37 -14.16 15.00 6.10
N THR A 38 -14.44 14.58 4.87
CA THR A 38 -15.05 13.30 4.57
C THR A 38 -13.95 12.27 4.30
N PHE A 39 -14.03 11.13 4.98
CA PHE A 39 -13.13 9.99 4.83
C PHE A 39 -13.93 8.81 4.30
N VAL A 40 -13.39 8.13 3.29
CA VAL A 40 -13.92 6.87 2.78
C VAL A 40 -12.77 5.89 2.61
N HIS A 41 -12.96 4.67 3.10
CA HIS A 41 -12.05 3.56 2.87
C HIS A 41 -12.82 2.34 2.38
N ASN A 42 -12.23 1.63 1.43
CA ASN A 42 -12.68 0.32 0.99
C ASN A 42 -11.56 -0.67 1.29
N LEU A 43 -11.83 -1.60 2.21
CA LEU A 43 -10.89 -2.60 2.71
C LEU A 43 -10.91 -3.84 1.82
N LEU A 44 -9.73 -4.26 1.38
CA LEU A 44 -9.44 -5.66 1.10
C LEU A 44 -8.62 -6.18 2.30
N HIS A 45 -9.17 -7.12 3.05
CA HIS A 45 -8.59 -7.63 4.28
C HIS A 45 -7.53 -8.68 3.93
N MET A 46 -6.25 -8.35 4.11
CA MET A 46 -5.13 -9.26 3.74
C MET A 46 -4.28 -9.70 4.93
N THR A 47 -4.19 -8.87 5.97
CA THR A 47 -3.25 -9.03 7.09
C THR A 47 -3.97 -9.02 8.44
N GLY A 48 -3.72 -10.03 9.26
CA GLY A 48 -4.13 -10.05 10.66
C GLY A 48 -5.65 -9.97 10.88
N GLU A 49 -6.08 -9.27 11.93
CA GLU A 49 -7.50 -9.03 12.20
C GLU A 49 -8.11 -8.00 11.23
N ARG A 50 -9.42 -8.11 10.98
CA ARG A 50 -10.13 -7.16 10.14
C ARG A 50 -10.33 -5.84 10.90
N VAL A 51 -9.47 -4.86 10.62
CA VAL A 51 -9.54 -3.53 11.25
C VAL A 51 -10.09 -2.50 10.26
N PRO A 52 -11.25 -1.87 10.55
CA PRO A 52 -11.80 -0.80 9.71
C PRO A 52 -10.92 0.46 9.75
N GLN A 53 -10.90 1.21 8.65
CA GLN A 53 -10.26 2.52 8.57
C GLN A 53 -11.32 3.61 8.36
N PRO A 54 -11.10 4.90 8.66
CA PRO A 54 -9.86 5.45 9.19
C PRO A 54 -9.52 4.97 10.59
N PHE A 55 -8.23 4.90 10.89
CA PHE A 55 -7.75 4.84 12.26
C PHE A 55 -7.92 6.23 12.88
N VAL A 56 -8.53 6.31 14.05
CA VAL A 56 -8.79 7.55 14.76
C VAL A 56 -8.16 7.45 16.15
N SER A 57 -7.38 8.47 16.52
CA SER A 57 -6.81 8.59 17.87
C SER A 57 -7.90 8.68 18.95
N SER A 58 -7.55 8.42 20.22
CA SER A 58 -8.50 8.49 21.34
C SER A 58 -9.21 9.85 21.45
N GLU A 59 -8.48 10.93 21.18
CA GLU A 59 -9.00 12.31 21.24
C GLU A 59 -9.75 12.74 19.98
N GLY A 60 -9.77 11.90 18.93
CA GLY A 60 -10.41 12.22 17.66
C GLY A 60 -9.70 13.30 16.84
N ASP A 61 -8.45 13.63 17.16
CA ASP A 61 -7.71 14.76 16.60
C ASP A 61 -6.61 14.36 15.61
N VAL A 62 -6.20 13.09 15.60
CA VAL A 62 -5.36 12.49 14.58
C VAL A 62 -6.10 11.35 13.89
N VAL A 63 -6.12 11.39 12.55
CA VAL A 63 -6.81 10.43 11.69
C VAL A 63 -5.83 9.88 10.66
N ALA A 64 -5.74 8.56 10.51
CA ALA A 64 -4.84 7.92 9.54
C ALA A 64 -5.59 6.92 8.65
N LEU A 65 -5.18 6.84 7.38
CA LEU A 65 -5.65 5.85 6.42
C LEU A 65 -4.48 5.40 5.56
N TYR A 66 -4.57 4.18 5.05
CA TYR A 66 -3.63 3.71 4.06
C TYR A 66 -4.21 2.60 3.17
N ASN A 67 -3.58 2.45 2.01
CA ASN A 67 -3.74 1.33 1.08
C ASN A 67 -2.36 0.72 0.88
N GLY A 68 -2.16 -0.52 1.31
CA GLY A 68 -0.84 -1.15 1.32
C GLY A 68 -0.76 -2.31 2.29
N GLU A 69 0.47 -2.72 2.55
CA GLU A 69 0.87 -3.65 3.59
C GLU A 69 2.17 -3.13 4.24
N ILE A 70 2.25 -3.21 5.57
CA ILE A 70 3.45 -2.83 6.33
C ILE A 70 4.07 -4.12 6.88
N TYR A 71 5.12 -4.62 6.24
CA TYR A 71 5.69 -5.95 6.50
C TYR A 71 6.35 -6.06 7.88
N ASN A 72 6.92 -4.97 8.39
CA ASN A 72 7.59 -4.91 9.69
C ASN A 72 6.68 -4.44 10.84
N PHE A 73 5.35 -4.47 10.67
CA PHE A 73 4.42 -3.89 11.65
C PHE A 73 4.57 -4.46 13.07
N ARG A 74 4.84 -5.77 13.21
CA ARG A 74 5.07 -6.41 14.51
C ARG A 74 6.41 -6.05 15.15
N ASP A 75 7.41 -5.68 14.34
CA ASP A 75 8.68 -5.19 14.86
C ASP A 75 8.52 -3.77 15.42
N LEU A 76 7.59 -2.99 14.85
CA LEU A 76 7.29 -1.62 15.26
C LEU A 76 6.34 -1.58 16.46
N VAL A 77 5.28 -2.38 16.45
CA VAL A 77 4.27 -2.49 17.51
C VAL A 77 3.94 -3.97 17.73
N PRO A 78 4.58 -4.65 18.69
CA PRO A 78 4.40 -6.09 18.90
C PRO A 78 2.95 -6.53 19.19
N THR A 79 2.13 -5.62 19.73
CA THR A 79 0.72 -5.85 20.06
C THR A 79 -0.24 -5.55 18.91
N ALA A 80 0.25 -5.10 17.75
CA ALA A 80 -0.60 -4.80 16.60
C ALA A 80 -1.24 -6.08 16.05
N ARG A 81 -2.56 -6.03 15.88
CA ARG A 81 -3.39 -7.13 15.37
C ARG A 81 -3.54 -7.07 13.86
N SER A 82 -3.39 -5.87 13.29
CA SER A 82 -3.27 -5.63 11.86
C SER A 82 -2.15 -4.62 11.59
N ASP A 83 -1.60 -4.65 10.39
CA ASP A 83 -0.44 -3.86 9.98
C ASP A 83 -0.66 -2.35 10.03
N GLY A 84 -1.86 -1.88 9.65
CA GLY A 84 -2.20 -0.45 9.70
C GLY A 84 -2.31 0.13 11.11
N GLU A 85 -2.41 -0.68 12.17
CA GLU A 85 -2.53 -0.18 13.55
C GLU A 85 -1.25 0.52 14.04
N VAL A 86 -0.12 0.39 13.33
CA VAL A 86 1.14 1.07 13.67
C VAL A 86 1.16 2.56 13.30
N LEU A 87 0.25 3.02 12.44
CA LEU A 87 0.31 4.37 11.87
C LEU A 87 0.20 5.47 12.94
N LEU A 88 -0.82 5.39 13.81
CA LEU A 88 -1.06 6.41 14.83
C LEU A 88 0.02 6.42 15.94
N PRO A 89 0.42 5.27 16.52
CA PRO A 89 1.50 5.25 17.51
C PRO A 89 2.82 5.80 16.97
N LEU A 90 3.23 5.39 15.76
CA LEU A 90 4.47 5.85 15.17
C LEU A 90 4.43 7.34 14.82
N TYR A 91 3.30 7.84 14.31
CA TYR A 91 3.14 9.27 14.06
C TYR A 91 3.20 10.09 15.36
N ALA A 92 2.58 9.61 16.44
CA ALA A 92 2.63 10.28 17.74
C ALA A 92 4.07 10.41 18.27
N GLU A 93 4.90 9.39 18.05
CA GLU A 93 6.31 9.36 18.48
C GLU A 93 7.22 10.21 17.57
N LYS A 94 7.10 10.05 16.24
CA LYS A 94 8.09 10.51 15.26
C LYS A 94 7.61 11.65 14.36
N GLY A 95 6.36 12.10 14.49
CA GLY A 95 5.75 13.08 13.61
C GLY A 95 5.77 12.63 12.15
N SER A 96 5.96 13.54 11.20
CA SER A 96 6.00 13.20 9.76
C SER A 96 7.15 12.27 9.36
N ALA A 97 8.21 12.16 10.16
CA ALA A 97 9.33 11.27 9.90
C ALA A 97 9.02 9.79 10.17
N PHE A 98 7.87 9.47 10.77
CA PHE A 98 7.49 8.10 11.10
C PHE A 98 7.51 7.16 9.89
N VAL A 99 7.19 7.68 8.70
CA VAL A 99 7.14 6.92 7.44
C VAL A 99 8.48 6.25 7.14
N ARG A 100 9.59 6.85 7.56
CA ARG A 100 10.94 6.30 7.37
C ARG A 100 11.19 5.00 8.14
N SER A 101 10.35 4.67 9.10
CA SER A 101 10.42 3.42 9.88
C SER A 101 9.64 2.26 9.22
N LEU A 102 8.85 2.54 8.19
CA LEU A 102 7.97 1.56 7.56
C LEU A 102 8.73 0.78 6.48
N ASP A 103 8.68 -0.55 6.56
CA ASP A 103 9.05 -1.45 5.47
C ASP A 103 7.77 -2.06 4.90
N GLY A 104 7.43 -1.70 3.67
CA GLY A 104 6.13 -2.02 3.10
C GLY A 104 5.94 -1.52 1.68
N GLU A 105 4.77 -1.83 1.14
CA GLU A 105 4.22 -1.17 -0.04
C GLU A 105 2.98 -0.40 0.40
N PHE A 106 2.89 0.91 0.16
CA PHE A 106 1.79 1.68 0.70
C PHE A 106 1.59 3.03 0.00
N ALA A 107 0.36 3.51 0.10
CA ALA A 107 -0.04 4.90 0.00
C ALA A 107 -0.75 5.23 1.30
N LEU A 108 -0.28 6.25 2.03
CA LEU A 108 -0.83 6.61 3.34
C LEU A 108 -1.12 8.09 3.46
N ALA A 109 -2.01 8.41 4.40
CA ALA A 109 -2.28 9.76 4.83
C ALA A 109 -2.50 9.80 6.35
N VAL A 110 -1.98 10.84 6.99
CA VAL A 110 -2.26 11.19 8.39
C VAL A 110 -2.71 12.65 8.44
N LEU A 111 -3.86 12.94 9.04
CA LEU A 111 -4.32 14.30 9.33
C LEU A 111 -4.23 14.50 10.85
N ASP A 112 -3.45 15.48 11.28
CA ASP A 112 -3.31 15.93 12.66
C ASP A 112 -3.94 17.32 12.77
N PHE A 113 -5.16 17.35 13.31
CA PHE A 113 -5.95 18.57 13.49
C PHE A 113 -5.47 19.41 14.66
N ARG A 114 -4.72 18.85 15.62
CA ARG A 114 -4.09 19.68 16.67
C ARG A 114 -2.96 20.54 16.13
N ARG A 115 -2.21 19.99 15.17
CA ARG A 115 -1.04 20.65 14.56
C ARG A 115 -1.36 21.31 13.23
N ASP A 116 -2.62 21.25 12.80
CA ASP A 116 -3.10 21.72 11.49
C ASP A 116 -2.27 21.15 10.34
N ARG A 117 -1.97 19.84 10.36
CA ARG A 117 -1.09 19.22 9.37
C ARG A 117 -1.73 17.99 8.73
N ALA A 118 -1.45 17.79 7.45
CA ALA A 118 -1.62 16.50 6.79
C ALA A 118 -0.28 15.99 6.25
N VAL A 119 -0.01 14.71 6.45
CA VAL A 119 1.16 14.00 5.91
C VAL A 119 0.67 13.01 4.88
N LEU A 120 1.15 13.14 3.66
CA LEU A 120 0.89 12.19 2.57
C LEU A 120 2.22 11.55 2.17
N SER A 121 2.22 10.24 1.97
CA SER A 121 3.42 9.55 1.52
C SER A 121 3.08 8.24 0.83
N THR A 122 3.98 7.80 -0.03
CA THR A 122 3.96 6.48 -0.66
C THR A 122 5.23 5.72 -0.29
N ASP A 123 5.24 4.41 -0.54
CA ASP A 123 6.47 3.62 -0.44
C ASP A 123 7.56 4.12 -1.39
N ILE A 124 8.77 3.61 -1.20
CA ILE A 124 9.99 4.01 -1.92
C ILE A 124 9.79 4.05 -3.44
N PHE A 125 8.97 3.16 -4.00
CA PHE A 125 8.74 3.05 -5.43
C PHE A 125 7.32 3.47 -5.86
N SER A 126 6.51 4.03 -4.95
CA SER A 126 5.08 4.28 -5.17
C SER A 126 4.34 3.07 -5.75
N THR A 127 4.60 1.90 -5.20
CA THR A 127 3.94 0.65 -5.61
C THR A 127 2.41 0.79 -5.48
N LYS A 128 1.95 1.56 -4.49
CA LYS A 128 0.56 2.01 -4.42
C LYS A 128 0.44 3.49 -4.82
N PRO A 129 -0.45 3.83 -5.76
CA PRO A 129 -0.62 5.21 -6.19
C PRO A 129 -1.36 6.04 -5.13
N LEU A 130 -0.96 7.31 -5.01
CA LEU A 130 -1.64 8.33 -4.23
C LEU A 130 -1.73 9.60 -5.05
N TRP A 131 -2.94 10.13 -5.20
CA TRP A 131 -3.23 11.35 -5.92
C TRP A 131 -3.75 12.40 -4.96
N TYR A 132 -3.44 13.66 -5.18
CA TYR A 132 -3.91 14.77 -4.36
C TYR A 132 -4.27 15.99 -5.21
N SER A 133 -5.04 16.89 -4.60
CA SER A 133 -5.39 18.20 -5.13
C SER A 133 -5.50 19.20 -3.99
N THR A 134 -5.06 20.43 -4.25
CA THR A 134 -5.20 21.57 -3.34
C THR A 134 -6.24 22.58 -3.84
N TYR A 135 -7.06 22.19 -4.81
CA TYR A 135 -8.06 23.08 -5.41
C TYR A 135 -9.22 23.34 -4.46
N LYS A 136 -9.27 24.55 -3.88
CA LYS A 136 -10.32 24.98 -2.94
C LYS A 136 -10.50 24.03 -1.75
N GLY A 137 -9.40 23.47 -1.25
CA GLY A 137 -9.44 22.45 -0.22
C GLY A 137 -8.30 21.45 -0.36
N LEU A 138 -8.21 20.49 0.56
CA LEU A 138 -7.27 19.38 0.45
C LEU A 138 -8.05 18.10 0.15
N HIS A 139 -7.67 17.45 -0.94
CA HIS A 139 -8.30 16.23 -1.43
C HIS A 139 -7.22 15.23 -1.80
N PHE A 140 -7.42 13.97 -1.47
CA PHE A 140 -6.52 12.92 -1.93
C PHE A 140 -7.20 11.56 -1.98
N ALA A 141 -6.75 10.72 -2.91
CA ALA A 141 -7.34 9.42 -3.15
C ALA A 141 -6.31 8.45 -3.73
N SER A 142 -6.54 7.15 -3.53
CA SER A 142 -5.76 6.10 -4.19
C SER A 142 -5.98 6.04 -5.72
N TYR A 143 -7.00 6.76 -6.23
CA TYR A 143 -7.29 6.85 -7.66
C TYR A 143 -7.42 8.30 -8.11
N ARG A 144 -6.71 8.64 -9.21
CA ARG A 144 -6.91 9.91 -9.92
C ARG A 144 -8.37 10.11 -10.32
N SER A 145 -8.99 9.05 -10.83
CA SER A 145 -10.36 9.05 -11.33
C SER A 145 -11.40 9.39 -10.27
N ALA A 146 -11.12 9.10 -8.99
CA ALA A 146 -11.97 9.49 -7.87
C ALA A 146 -11.98 11.00 -7.67
N LEU A 147 -10.81 11.64 -7.69
CA LEU A 147 -10.67 13.09 -7.59
C LEU A 147 -11.34 13.82 -8.76
N LEU A 148 -11.18 13.30 -9.99
CA LEU A 148 -11.88 13.87 -11.15
C LEU A 148 -13.41 13.75 -11.05
N ARG A 149 -13.92 12.64 -10.50
CA ARG A 149 -15.36 12.41 -10.28
C ARG A 149 -15.93 13.26 -9.14
N LEU A 150 -15.08 13.78 -8.25
CA LEU A 150 -15.47 14.84 -7.32
C LEU A 150 -15.70 16.19 -8.02
N GLY A 151 -15.30 16.34 -9.28
CA GLY A 151 -15.38 17.60 -10.02
C GLY A 151 -14.09 18.43 -9.91
N LEU A 152 -13.00 17.85 -9.43
CA LEU A 152 -11.70 18.54 -9.42
C LEU A 152 -11.18 18.71 -10.86
N PRO A 153 -10.71 19.92 -11.24
CA PRO A 153 -10.16 20.14 -12.58
C PRO A 153 -8.97 19.23 -12.85
N GLN A 154 -8.86 18.72 -14.08
CA GLN A 154 -7.78 17.80 -14.46
C GLN A 154 -6.38 18.37 -14.24
N GLY A 155 -6.19 19.69 -14.44
CA GLY A 155 -4.92 20.37 -14.22
C GLY A 155 -4.56 20.59 -12.74
N GLU A 156 -5.47 20.31 -11.82
CA GLU A 156 -5.32 20.53 -10.37
C GLU A 156 -5.09 19.23 -9.59
N VAL A 157 -4.94 18.10 -10.28
CA VAL A 157 -4.74 16.78 -9.67
C VAL A 157 -3.33 16.28 -9.98
N ALA A 158 -2.52 16.11 -8.94
CA ALA A 158 -1.14 15.63 -9.01
C ALA A 158 -0.98 14.27 -8.33
N MET A 159 0.02 13.49 -8.75
CA MET A 159 0.42 12.27 -8.07
C MET A 159 1.46 12.59 -7.00
N VAL A 160 1.43 11.89 -5.88
CA VAL A 160 2.53 11.91 -4.92
C VAL A 160 3.73 11.20 -5.55
N ASP A 161 4.87 11.88 -5.57
CA ASP A 161 6.09 11.32 -6.15
C ASP A 161 6.59 10.13 -5.32
N PRO A 162 7.24 9.12 -5.94
CA PRO A 162 7.92 8.06 -5.22
C PRO A 162 8.92 8.59 -4.20
N ASN A 163 9.15 7.81 -3.15
CA ASN A 163 10.15 8.12 -2.12
C ASN A 163 9.94 9.51 -1.49
N SER A 164 8.70 9.96 -1.32
CA SER A 164 8.41 11.32 -0.84
C SER A 164 7.46 11.36 0.36
N ILE A 165 7.73 12.29 1.27
CA ILE A 165 6.87 12.66 2.39
C ILE A 165 6.46 14.11 2.16
N LEU A 166 5.18 14.33 1.90
CA LEU A 166 4.59 15.65 1.71
C LEU A 166 3.89 16.07 3.00
N VAL A 167 4.17 17.28 3.48
CA VAL A 167 3.49 17.87 4.65
C VAL A 167 2.72 19.09 4.21
N PHE A 168 1.41 19.05 4.43
CA PHE A 168 0.48 20.12 4.15
C PHE A 168 0.05 20.82 5.43
N ASP A 169 -0.12 22.13 5.38
CA ASP A 169 -0.79 22.96 6.38
C ASP A 169 -2.29 23.03 6.07
N LEU A 170 -3.11 22.59 7.03
CA LEU A 170 -4.56 22.57 6.91
C LEU A 170 -5.20 23.97 7.04
N LYS A 171 -4.48 24.96 7.58
CA LYS A 171 -4.95 26.35 7.71
C LYS A 171 -4.68 27.21 6.48
N SER A 172 -3.78 26.78 5.59
CA SER A 172 -3.30 27.58 4.45
C SER A 172 -3.76 27.02 3.10
N PRO A 173 -5.07 27.02 2.79
CA PRO A 173 -5.64 26.30 1.64
C PRO A 173 -5.15 26.78 0.27
N GLN A 174 -4.54 27.96 0.17
CA GLN A 174 -4.05 28.53 -1.10
C GLN A 174 -2.66 28.02 -1.49
N LYS A 175 -1.82 27.66 -0.51
CA LYS A 175 -0.50 27.03 -0.70
C LYS A 175 -0.21 26.10 0.48
N PRO A 176 -0.93 24.98 0.58
CA PRO A 176 -0.89 24.18 1.79
C PRO A 176 0.40 23.35 1.88
N LEU A 177 1.09 23.02 0.78
CA LEU A 177 2.32 22.22 0.85
C LEU A 177 3.45 23.04 1.48
N ILE A 178 3.82 22.69 2.72
CA ILE A 178 4.83 23.41 3.51
C ILE A 178 6.17 22.67 3.59
N GLN A 179 6.18 21.35 3.44
CA GLN A 179 7.43 20.58 3.43
C GLN A 179 7.36 19.40 2.48
N ARG A 180 8.53 19.07 1.92
CA ARG A 180 8.75 17.87 1.11
C ARG A 180 10.09 17.27 1.51
N HIS A 181 10.06 16.00 1.93
CA HIS A 181 11.24 15.24 2.34
C HIS A 181 11.35 13.96 1.53
N ALA A 182 12.56 13.46 1.32
CA ALA A 182 12.75 12.09 0.83
C ALA A 182 12.38 11.08 1.93
N MET A 183 11.75 9.96 1.60
CA MET A 183 11.48 8.89 2.57
C MET A 183 12.76 8.11 2.90
N HIS A 184 13.55 7.80 1.88
CA HIS A 184 14.73 6.97 1.95
C HIS A 184 15.89 7.62 1.18
N GLU A 185 17.09 7.52 1.73
CA GLU A 185 18.33 7.91 1.06
C GLU A 185 19.06 6.65 0.64
N PHE A 186 19.29 6.50 -0.67
CA PHE A 186 19.95 5.32 -1.21
C PHE A 186 21.47 5.46 -1.09
N ASP A 187 22.10 4.48 -0.44
CA ASP A 187 23.54 4.28 -0.54
C ASP A 187 23.83 3.37 -1.75
N LEU A 188 24.35 3.96 -2.82
CA LEU A 188 24.64 3.26 -4.08
C LEU A 188 26.06 2.67 -4.13
N ARG A 189 26.82 2.74 -3.03
CA ARG A 189 28.17 2.17 -2.98
C ARG A 189 28.08 0.65 -2.97
N GLN A 190 28.77 0.00 -3.91
CA GLN A 190 28.89 -1.46 -3.90
C GLN A 190 29.88 -1.90 -2.81
N PHE A 191 29.38 -2.62 -1.81
CA PHE A 191 30.21 -3.25 -0.76
C PHE A 191 29.94 -4.75 -0.62
N LYS A 192 28.93 -5.29 -1.31
CA LYS A 192 28.66 -6.73 -1.37
C LYS A 192 29.52 -7.33 -2.47
N GLN A 193 30.20 -8.43 -2.15
CA GLN A 193 31.16 -9.11 -3.05
C GLN A 193 30.71 -10.53 -3.40
N ASP A 194 29.66 -11.04 -2.76
CA ASP A 194 29.15 -12.40 -2.93
C ASP A 194 27.70 -12.36 -3.45
N SER A 195 27.40 -13.17 -4.46
CA SER A 195 26.05 -13.32 -5.00
C SER A 195 25.06 -13.86 -3.95
N ARG A 196 25.56 -14.57 -2.94
CA ARG A 196 24.78 -15.09 -1.82
C ARG A 196 24.09 -13.98 -1.01
N ASP A 197 24.71 -12.81 -0.88
CA ASP A 197 24.08 -11.66 -0.20
C ASP A 197 22.76 -11.27 -0.89
N PHE A 198 22.73 -11.29 -2.22
CA PHE A 198 21.56 -10.93 -3.02
C PHE A 198 20.49 -12.02 -2.99
N GLN A 199 20.89 -13.29 -3.02
CA GLN A 199 19.97 -14.43 -2.89
C GLN A 199 19.24 -14.40 -1.55
N LEU A 200 19.98 -14.23 -0.44
CA LEU A 200 19.39 -14.14 0.90
C LEU A 200 18.47 -12.91 1.05
N ALA A 201 18.87 -11.77 0.47
CA ALA A 201 18.02 -10.57 0.46
C ALA A 201 16.73 -10.79 -0.33
N PHE A 202 16.80 -11.48 -1.47
CA PHE A 202 15.66 -11.81 -2.30
C PHE A 202 14.70 -12.77 -1.58
N GLU A 203 15.20 -13.88 -1.04
CA GLU A 203 14.40 -14.85 -0.27
C GLU A 203 13.71 -14.17 0.93
N LYS A 204 14.44 -13.33 1.67
CA LYS A 204 13.86 -12.54 2.77
C LYS A 204 12.77 -11.58 2.27
N ALA A 205 12.96 -10.97 1.10
CA ALA A 205 12.00 -10.07 0.50
C ALA A 205 10.71 -10.79 0.06
N VAL A 206 10.81 -12.04 -0.40
CA VAL A 206 9.65 -12.90 -0.68
C VAL A 206 8.96 -13.27 0.63
N ARG A 207 9.70 -13.82 1.61
CA ARG A 207 9.14 -14.28 2.89
C ARG A 207 8.37 -13.18 3.64
N LYS A 208 8.90 -11.96 3.69
CA LYS A 208 8.24 -10.86 4.44
C LYS A 208 6.88 -10.46 3.86
N ARG A 209 6.63 -10.74 2.58
CA ARG A 209 5.36 -10.42 1.89
C ARG A 209 4.26 -11.43 2.14
N VAL A 210 4.59 -12.57 2.75
CA VAL A 210 3.69 -13.71 2.81
C VAL A 210 3.51 -14.22 4.24
N GLN A 211 4.46 -13.93 5.13
CA GLN A 211 4.48 -14.38 6.52
C GLN A 211 3.22 -14.02 7.34
N TYR A 212 2.50 -12.96 6.97
CA TYR A 212 1.30 -12.50 7.67
C TYR A 212 0.03 -12.49 6.81
N ALA A 213 0.10 -13.04 5.60
CA ALA A 213 -1.05 -13.17 4.72
C ALA A 213 -2.03 -14.20 5.30
N ILE A 214 -3.31 -13.82 5.40
CA ILE A 214 -4.37 -14.71 5.93
C ILE A 214 -5.13 -15.46 4.83
N HIS A 215 -4.88 -15.09 3.58
CA HIS A 215 -5.50 -15.68 2.41
C HIS A 215 -4.50 -16.51 1.62
N PRO A 216 -4.95 -17.56 0.92
CA PRO A 216 -4.11 -18.26 -0.03
C PRO A 216 -3.58 -17.30 -1.09
N MET A 217 -2.32 -17.45 -1.44
CA MET A 217 -1.65 -16.59 -2.40
C MET A 217 -1.58 -17.25 -3.76
N PHE A 218 -1.47 -16.43 -4.80
CA PHE A 218 -1.13 -16.92 -6.11
C PHE A 218 0.00 -16.11 -6.73
N ILE A 219 0.72 -16.73 -7.65
CA ILE A 219 1.71 -16.08 -8.50
C ILE A 219 1.36 -16.34 -9.97
N GLY A 220 1.67 -15.36 -10.82
CA GLY A 220 1.83 -15.63 -12.24
C GLY A 220 3.17 -16.32 -12.45
N LEU A 221 3.14 -17.55 -12.97
CA LEU A 221 4.34 -18.33 -13.27
C LEU A 221 4.55 -18.33 -14.79
N SER A 222 5.67 -17.77 -15.22
CA SER A 222 6.16 -17.86 -16.60
C SER A 222 7.40 -18.75 -16.65
N SER A 223 7.89 -19.02 -17.85
CA SER A 223 9.19 -19.68 -18.12
C SER A 223 10.37 -18.73 -17.89
N GLY A 224 10.13 -17.42 -17.75
CA GLY A 224 11.14 -16.41 -17.42
C GLY A 224 11.75 -16.56 -16.02
N TYR A 225 12.92 -15.98 -15.78
CA TYR A 225 13.65 -16.14 -14.52
C TYR A 225 12.96 -15.47 -13.32
N ASP A 226 12.32 -14.33 -13.50
CA ASP A 226 11.80 -13.52 -12.39
C ASP A 226 10.70 -14.23 -11.60
N SER A 227 9.66 -14.71 -12.28
CA SER A 227 8.57 -15.48 -11.68
C SER A 227 9.04 -16.83 -11.16
N GLY A 228 9.99 -17.46 -11.86
CA GLY A 228 10.63 -18.70 -11.43
C GLY A 228 11.43 -18.55 -10.14
N ALA A 229 12.14 -17.44 -9.96
CA ALA A 229 12.89 -17.17 -8.73
C ALA A 229 11.95 -16.96 -7.53
N ILE A 230 10.83 -16.24 -7.71
CA ILE A 230 9.80 -16.08 -6.67
C ILE A 230 9.22 -17.45 -6.31
N HIS A 231 8.86 -18.26 -7.32
CA HIS A 231 8.34 -19.62 -7.14
C HIS A 231 9.29 -20.49 -6.31
N VAL A 232 10.57 -20.54 -6.69
CA VAL A 232 11.60 -21.30 -5.98
C VAL A 232 11.75 -20.82 -4.54
N ALA A 233 11.74 -19.51 -4.29
CA ALA A 233 11.83 -18.97 -2.94
C ALA A 233 10.64 -19.41 -2.06
N LEU A 234 9.42 -19.41 -2.61
CA LEU A 234 8.22 -19.90 -1.91
C LEU A 234 8.30 -21.41 -1.63
N VAL A 235 8.74 -22.20 -2.61
CA VAL A 235 8.91 -23.66 -2.48
C VAL A 235 9.97 -24.00 -1.42
N ASN A 236 11.12 -23.31 -1.44
CA ASN A 236 12.20 -23.51 -0.47
C ASN A 236 11.75 -23.26 0.97
N ASP A 237 10.88 -22.27 1.16
CA ASP A 237 10.30 -21.94 2.46
C ASP A 237 9.03 -22.74 2.80
N GLN A 238 8.63 -23.70 1.95
CA GLN A 238 7.44 -24.54 2.12
C GLN A 238 6.15 -23.71 2.28
N ILE A 239 6.06 -22.60 1.54
CA ILE A 239 4.91 -21.70 1.58
C ILE A 239 3.92 -22.15 0.50
N GLY A 240 2.74 -22.61 0.94
CA GLY A 240 1.66 -23.02 0.04
C GLY A 240 1.17 -21.85 -0.82
N HIS A 241 1.09 -22.05 -2.15
CA HIS A 241 0.61 -21.04 -3.09
C HIS A 241 0.04 -21.65 -4.37
N PHE A 242 -0.74 -20.88 -5.11
CA PHE A 242 -1.22 -21.23 -6.45
C PHE A 242 -0.29 -20.64 -7.51
N ALA A 243 -0.03 -21.40 -8.58
CA ALA A 243 0.69 -20.89 -9.75
C ALA A 243 -0.22 -20.90 -10.98
N TYR A 244 -0.31 -19.76 -11.65
CA TYR A 244 -1.09 -19.61 -12.88
C TYR A 244 -0.20 -19.23 -14.05
N THR A 245 -0.37 -19.93 -15.16
CA THR A 245 0.33 -19.64 -16.42
C THR A 245 -0.68 -19.43 -17.54
N VAL A 246 -0.44 -18.41 -18.37
CA VAL A 246 -1.26 -18.11 -19.56
C VAL A 246 -0.52 -18.64 -20.80
N TYR A 247 -1.16 -19.55 -21.52
CA TYR A 247 -0.59 -20.13 -22.74
C TYR A 247 -0.44 -19.07 -23.85
N SER A 248 0.78 -18.73 -24.23
CA SER A 248 1.03 -17.99 -25.48
C SER A 248 2.45 -18.21 -26.03
N THR A 249 3.49 -17.81 -25.28
CA THR A 249 4.90 -17.83 -25.73
C THR A 249 5.85 -18.55 -24.76
N GLU A 250 5.31 -19.41 -23.89
CA GLU A 250 6.08 -20.02 -22.80
C GLU A 250 6.84 -21.28 -23.22
N ASP A 251 8.03 -21.48 -22.63
CA ASP A 251 8.76 -22.75 -22.73
C ASP A 251 8.14 -23.79 -21.77
N MET A 252 7.51 -24.80 -22.36
CA MET A 252 6.76 -25.80 -21.62
C MET A 252 7.63 -26.81 -20.87
N ASP A 253 8.87 -27.04 -21.29
CA ASP A 253 9.74 -27.97 -20.61
C ASP A 253 10.28 -27.34 -19.32
N ILE A 254 10.64 -26.06 -19.38
CA ILE A 254 11.00 -25.26 -18.20
C ILE A 254 9.84 -25.20 -17.19
N LEU A 255 8.62 -24.95 -17.67
CA LEU A 255 7.45 -24.89 -16.79
C LEU A 255 7.17 -26.23 -16.11
N LYS A 256 7.23 -27.35 -16.84
CA LYS A 256 7.05 -28.70 -16.27
C LYS A 256 8.08 -29.00 -15.19
N GLU A 257 9.34 -28.61 -15.39
CA GLU A 257 10.39 -28.79 -14.40
C GLU A 257 10.08 -28.01 -13.11
N ARG A 258 9.69 -26.73 -13.22
CA ARG A 258 9.34 -25.87 -12.08
C ARG A 258 8.12 -26.35 -11.30
N ILE A 259 7.11 -26.84 -12.03
CA ILE A 259 5.93 -27.47 -11.42
C ILE A 259 6.36 -28.73 -10.66
N GLY A 260 7.27 -29.53 -11.25
CA GLY A 260 7.85 -30.70 -10.62
C GLY A 260 8.57 -30.40 -9.29
N TRP A 261 9.28 -29.28 -9.18
CA TRP A 261 9.96 -28.87 -7.95
C TRP A 261 9.02 -28.55 -6.79
N ALA A 262 7.80 -28.10 -7.07
CA ALA A 262 6.87 -27.67 -6.05
C ALA A 262 6.25 -28.82 -5.24
N GLY A 263 6.19 -30.03 -5.79
CA GLY A 263 5.52 -31.16 -5.16
C GLY A 263 4.09 -30.82 -4.73
N ASN A 264 3.75 -31.08 -3.46
CA ASN A 264 2.42 -30.82 -2.89
C ASN A 264 2.22 -29.38 -2.39
N TRP A 265 3.21 -28.49 -2.54
CA TRP A 265 3.15 -27.12 -2.03
C TRP A 265 2.54 -26.12 -3.01
N THR A 266 2.39 -26.51 -4.28
CA THR A 266 1.79 -25.65 -5.30
C THR A 266 0.69 -26.38 -6.05
N GLU A 267 -0.46 -25.73 -6.18
CA GLU A 267 -1.46 -26.13 -7.17
C GLU A 267 -1.27 -25.29 -8.42
N THR A 268 -1.00 -25.95 -9.55
CA THR A 268 -0.78 -25.27 -10.83
C THR A 268 -2.00 -25.40 -11.73
N ASN A 269 -2.51 -24.26 -12.18
CA ASN A 269 -3.60 -24.20 -13.14
C ASN A 269 -3.10 -23.53 -14.42
N VAL A 270 -3.28 -24.18 -15.56
CA VAL A 270 -2.89 -23.64 -16.85
C VAL A 270 -4.12 -23.17 -17.60
N ILE A 271 -4.14 -21.90 -17.99
CA ILE A 271 -5.29 -21.27 -18.65
C ILE A 271 -4.96 -21.16 -20.14
N GLU A 272 -5.73 -21.86 -20.98
CA GLU A 272 -5.69 -21.70 -22.43
C GLU A 272 -6.31 -20.34 -22.80
N SER A 273 -5.60 -19.58 -23.64
CA SER A 273 -6.01 -18.25 -24.11
C SER A 273 -7.07 -18.33 -25.20
#